data_AF-A0A5C8JQG0-F1
#
_entry.id   AF-A0A5C8JQG0-F1
#
_cell.length_a   1.000
_cell.length_b   1.000
_cell.length_c   1.000
_cell.angle_alpha   90.00
_cell.angle_beta   90.00
_cell.angle_gamma   90.00
#
_symmetry.space_group_name_H-M   'P 1'
#
loop_
_entity.id
_entity.type
_entity.pdbx_description
1 polymer ?
#
loop_
_entity_poly.entity_id
_entity_poly.type
_entity_poly.pdbx_seq_one_letter_code
_entity_poly.pdbx_strand_id
1 'polypeptide(L)'
;MIPPTPRLPEARTLIDMDRYFVVHAPRQTGKTTGLRTLASELTAERDIAALAFSCERAKVAGDDYAAAESILLQSIREAAERSGWPKKLLPPDPWPEATPGTRFGTGLSAWCRRSPRRVVLFFDEIDALQGSSLVSFLCQLRDGHNARPDGHPFPASVILCGLRDVRDYKTAVGADPGRCNPTSPFNIVTKSLRLGDFTAGQIGELYGQHTEATGQEFTKDAVDRVFELTQGQPWLVNAVAHEIIFEMGVTGAVTAGQVDEAKERLIRARAVHLDSLAARLREPRVKRVMEPIVAGDLYTDSALSDDLSYVRDLGLIKQKPPLEVANPIYREVILRVLGDSSQQNVRADPRSFVLPDGRFDLPRLLEEFVVFWREHGEVLIRQENYHEAACQIILMAFLHRLVNGGGYLDREYAAGTKRLDVLVRWPYTGPGGERLMQREAMELKVWRAGKDDPLTEGLAQLDGYLDRLSLTTGVLVIFDRRPEAPPWNQRGAFEEATTPSGRQVTVLRA
;
A
#
# COMPACT_ATOMS: atom_id res chain seq x y z
N MET A 1 17.06 15.18 2.07
CA MET A 1 16.74 13.78 1.68
C MET A 1 17.50 12.83 2.59
N ILE A 2 16.83 11.80 3.12
CA ILE A 2 17.52 10.73 3.85
C ILE A 2 18.31 9.89 2.85
N PRO A 3 19.58 9.55 3.14
CA PRO A 3 20.33 8.63 2.32
C PRO A 3 19.56 7.31 2.14
N PRO A 4 19.59 6.69 0.95
CA PRO A 4 18.95 5.39 0.74
C PRO A 4 19.75 4.24 1.38
N THR A 5 21.02 4.47 1.69
CA THR A 5 21.99 3.48 2.17
C THR A 5 21.55 2.82 3.49
N PRO A 6 21.03 3.56 4.50
CA PRO A 6 20.38 2.96 5.67
C PRO A 6 19.15 2.10 5.38
N ARG A 7 18.48 2.30 4.24
CA ARG A 7 17.28 1.54 3.82
C ARG A 7 17.61 0.28 3.01
N LEU A 8 18.86 0.15 2.56
CA LEU A 8 19.41 -1.02 1.88
C LEU A 8 20.78 -1.39 2.46
N PRO A 9 20.88 -1.72 3.76
CA PRO A 9 22.18 -1.89 4.44
C PRO A 9 23.03 -3.01 3.82
N GLU A 10 22.38 -4.02 3.24
CA GLU A 10 23.06 -5.16 2.61
C GLU A 10 23.43 -4.93 1.15
N ALA A 11 22.83 -3.94 0.47
CA ALA A 11 23.10 -3.69 -0.94
C ALA A 11 24.58 -3.37 -1.17
N ARG A 12 25.19 -2.63 -0.24
CA ARG A 12 26.61 -2.30 -0.33
C ARG A 12 27.49 -3.55 -0.26
N THR A 13 27.28 -4.38 0.74
CA THR A 13 28.00 -5.65 0.92
C THR A 13 27.87 -6.55 -0.31
N LEU A 14 26.68 -6.63 -0.91
CA LEU A 14 26.46 -7.45 -2.12
C LEU A 14 27.21 -6.89 -3.34
N ILE A 15 27.28 -5.57 -3.50
CA ILE A 15 28.04 -4.92 -4.57
C ILE A 15 29.54 -5.16 -4.39
N ASP A 16 30.04 -5.06 -3.15
CA ASP A 16 31.45 -5.33 -2.83
C ASP A 16 31.81 -6.80 -3.09
N MET A 17 30.84 -7.72 -2.95
CA MET A 17 30.98 -9.15 -3.27
C MET A 17 30.70 -9.51 -4.75
N ASP A 18 30.53 -8.53 -5.63
CA ASP A 18 30.19 -8.72 -7.06
C ASP A 18 28.94 -9.61 -7.28
N ARG A 19 27.91 -9.44 -6.45
CA ARG A 19 26.67 -10.24 -6.52
C ARG A 19 25.59 -9.54 -7.31
N TYR A 20 24.81 -10.32 -8.04
CA TYR A 20 23.61 -9.84 -8.71
C TYR A 20 22.43 -10.02 -7.75
N PHE A 21 21.61 -8.98 -7.59
CA PHE A 21 20.49 -9.01 -6.67
C PHE A 21 19.30 -8.20 -7.19
N VAL A 22 18.13 -8.48 -6.63
CA VAL A 22 16.91 -7.76 -6.96
C VAL A 22 16.55 -6.85 -5.81
N VAL A 23 16.13 -5.63 -6.12
CA VAL A 23 15.53 -4.69 -5.18
C VAL A 23 14.06 -4.56 -5.54
N HIS A 24 13.18 -5.17 -4.76
CA HIS A 24 11.75 -5.02 -4.94
C HIS A 24 11.18 -4.09 -3.87
N ALA A 25 10.19 -3.30 -4.23
CA ALA A 25 9.40 -2.57 -3.25
C ALA A 25 8.06 -2.17 -3.85
N PRO A 26 7.07 -1.85 -3.02
CA PRO A 26 5.85 -1.20 -3.46
C PRO A 26 6.13 0.06 -4.32
N ARG A 27 5.15 0.46 -5.13
CA ARG A 27 5.21 1.74 -5.87
C ARG A 27 5.47 2.89 -4.90
N GLN A 28 6.19 3.91 -5.36
CA GLN A 28 6.39 5.19 -4.65
C GLN A 28 7.09 5.10 -3.27
N THR A 29 7.84 4.03 -3.03
CA THR A 29 8.72 3.90 -1.84
C THR A 29 10.04 4.70 -1.96
N GLY A 30 10.22 5.46 -3.05
CA GLY A 30 11.44 6.20 -3.35
C GLY A 30 12.55 5.36 -3.97
N LYS A 31 12.22 4.23 -4.63
CA LYS A 31 13.20 3.32 -5.27
C LYS A 31 14.13 4.04 -6.24
N THR A 32 13.58 4.70 -7.26
CA THR A 32 14.34 5.43 -8.28
C THR A 32 15.30 6.45 -7.67
N THR A 33 14.80 7.24 -6.72
CA THR A 33 15.59 8.26 -6.03
C THR A 33 16.70 7.62 -5.19
N GLY A 34 16.40 6.52 -4.50
CA GLY A 34 17.39 5.79 -3.72
C GLY A 34 18.47 5.12 -4.57
N LEU A 35 18.09 4.47 -5.67
CA LEU A 35 19.06 3.83 -6.57
C LEU A 35 19.97 4.85 -7.25
N ARG A 36 19.43 5.99 -7.69
CA ARG A 36 20.23 7.08 -8.28
C ARG A 36 21.22 7.66 -7.28
N THR A 37 20.78 7.86 -6.04
CA THR A 37 21.65 8.40 -4.97
C THR A 37 22.76 7.39 -4.64
N LEU A 38 22.43 6.11 -4.48
CA LEU A 38 23.42 5.04 -4.26
C LEU A 38 24.42 4.91 -5.43
N ALA A 39 23.95 5.01 -6.67
CA ALA A 39 24.82 4.99 -7.84
C ALA A 39 25.78 6.19 -7.88
N SER A 40 25.31 7.37 -7.47
CA SER A 40 26.12 8.58 -7.35
C SER A 40 27.20 8.43 -6.26
N GLU A 41 26.82 7.93 -5.08
CA GLU A 41 27.73 7.64 -3.96
C GLU A 41 28.83 6.64 -4.39
N LEU A 42 28.45 5.53 -5.03
CA LEU A 42 29.40 4.53 -5.54
C LEU A 42 30.33 5.06 -6.61
N THR A 43 29.86 5.97 -7.47
CA THR A 43 30.71 6.53 -8.54
C THR A 43 31.69 7.58 -8.03
N ALA A 44 31.36 8.26 -6.93
CA ALA A 44 32.27 9.15 -6.23
C ALA A 44 33.49 8.39 -5.68
N GLU A 45 33.31 7.11 -5.36
CA GLU A 45 34.40 6.19 -5.05
C GLU A 45 35.18 5.84 -6.32
N ARG A 46 36.51 5.93 -6.28
CA ARG A 46 37.34 5.99 -7.49
C ARG A 46 37.43 4.68 -8.29
N ASP A 47 36.84 3.60 -7.77
CA ASP A 47 36.99 2.24 -8.30
C ASP A 47 35.75 1.72 -9.03
N ILE A 48 34.62 2.42 -8.91
CA ILE A 48 33.32 1.98 -9.44
C ILE A 48 32.77 3.02 -10.44
N ALA A 49 32.19 2.52 -11.52
CA ALA A 49 31.34 3.28 -12.45
C ALA A 49 29.92 2.73 -12.32
N ALA A 50 29.10 3.38 -11.49
CA ALA A 50 27.77 2.93 -11.14
C ALA A 50 26.70 3.74 -11.88
N LEU A 51 25.93 3.10 -12.76
CA LEU A 51 24.90 3.77 -13.56
C LEU A 51 23.50 3.30 -13.19
N ALA A 52 22.60 4.24 -12.91
CA ALA A 52 21.17 3.97 -12.77
C ALA A 52 20.38 4.54 -13.96
N PHE A 53 19.51 3.72 -14.56
CA PHE A 53 18.68 4.12 -15.70
C PHE A 53 17.33 3.39 -15.67
N SER A 54 16.33 3.95 -16.37
CA SER A 54 14.98 3.37 -16.44
C SER A 54 14.83 2.46 -17.65
N CYS A 55 14.18 1.32 -17.46
CA CYS A 55 13.77 0.37 -18.49
C CYS A 55 12.42 0.71 -19.13
N GLU A 56 11.69 1.72 -18.65
CA GLU A 56 10.32 2.04 -19.12
C GLU A 56 10.23 2.27 -20.63
N ARG A 57 11.25 2.88 -21.24
CA ARG A 57 11.28 3.11 -22.69
C ARG A 57 11.19 1.80 -23.48
N ALA A 58 11.73 0.71 -22.95
CA ALA A 58 11.70 -0.59 -23.61
C ALA A 58 10.31 -1.26 -23.56
N LYS A 59 9.36 -0.72 -22.78
CA LYS A 59 7.97 -1.21 -22.73
C LYS A 59 7.31 -1.21 -24.11
N VAL A 60 7.62 -0.24 -24.96
CA VAL A 60 7.02 -0.11 -26.30
C VAL A 60 7.38 -1.27 -27.22
N ALA A 61 8.45 -2.00 -26.92
CA ALA A 61 8.88 -3.15 -27.72
C ALA A 61 7.98 -4.37 -27.53
N GLY A 62 7.24 -4.47 -26.41
CA GLY A 62 6.43 -5.65 -26.11
C GLY A 62 7.27 -6.93 -26.14
N ASP A 63 6.91 -7.88 -27.00
CA ASP A 63 7.62 -9.15 -27.23
C ASP A 63 8.77 -9.08 -28.25
N ASP A 64 9.00 -7.93 -28.90
CA ASP A 64 10.12 -7.74 -29.82
C ASP A 64 11.43 -7.54 -29.02
N TYR A 65 12.09 -8.67 -28.72
CA TYR A 65 13.34 -8.68 -27.98
C TYR A 65 14.47 -7.92 -28.70
N ALA A 66 14.47 -7.87 -30.03
CA ALA A 66 15.50 -7.17 -30.80
C ALA A 66 15.38 -5.65 -30.65
N ALA A 67 14.13 -5.14 -30.70
CA ALA A 67 13.83 -3.76 -30.42
C ALA A 67 14.12 -3.41 -28.95
N ALA A 68 13.73 -4.27 -28.01
CA ALA A 68 13.99 -4.08 -26.58
C ALA A 68 15.49 -3.94 -26.27
N GLU A 69 16.33 -4.82 -26.81
CA GLU A 69 17.80 -4.75 -26.65
C GLU A 69 18.36 -3.41 -27.13
N SER A 70 17.92 -2.96 -28.30
CA SER A 70 18.39 -1.72 -28.92
C SER A 70 17.99 -0.50 -28.08
N ILE A 71 16.74 -0.47 -27.60
CA ILE A 71 16.24 0.61 -26.73
C ILE A 71 16.96 0.63 -25.37
N LEU A 72 17.27 -0.53 -24.79
CA LEU A 72 18.00 -0.62 -23.53
C LEU A 72 19.44 -0.10 -23.67
N LEU A 73 20.16 -0.52 -24.72
CA LEU A 73 21.52 -0.02 -25.00
C LEU A 73 21.53 1.49 -25.24
N GLN A 74 20.51 2.02 -25.93
CA GLN A 74 20.35 3.46 -26.10
C GLN A 74 20.07 4.15 -24.76
N SER A 75 19.20 3.58 -23.93
CA SER A 75 18.85 4.15 -22.61
C SER A 75 20.06 4.19 -21.66
N ILE A 76 20.90 3.15 -21.69
CA ILE A 76 22.19 3.13 -20.97
C ILE A 76 23.09 4.27 -21.44
N ARG A 77 23.24 4.43 -22.76
CA ARG A 77 24.11 5.47 -23.33
C ARG A 77 23.65 6.86 -22.92
N GLU A 78 22.38 7.19 -23.14
CA GLU A 78 21.87 8.51 -22.80
C GLU A 78 21.97 8.81 -21.31
N ALA A 79 21.78 7.80 -20.45
CA ALA A 79 21.95 7.95 -19.00
C ALA A 79 23.44 8.20 -18.64
N ALA A 80 24.37 7.50 -19.28
CA ALA A 80 25.81 7.69 -19.08
C ALA A 80 26.30 9.05 -19.62
N GLU A 81 25.72 9.56 -20.70
CA GLU A 81 26.04 10.90 -21.22
C GLU A 81 25.53 11.99 -20.29
N ARG A 82 24.32 11.81 -19.74
CA ARG A 82 23.70 12.74 -18.77
C ARG A 82 24.40 12.78 -17.42
N SER A 83 25.20 11.76 -17.06
CA SER A 83 25.90 11.73 -15.78
C SER A 83 27.13 12.65 -15.72
N GLY A 84 27.58 13.18 -16.87
CA GLY A 84 28.76 14.05 -16.95
C GLY A 84 30.09 13.32 -16.72
N TRP A 85 30.13 11.99 -16.90
CA TRP A 85 31.33 11.21 -16.68
C TRP A 85 32.46 11.53 -17.68
N PRO A 86 33.73 11.36 -17.28
CA PRO A 86 34.85 11.39 -18.22
C PRO A 86 34.65 10.39 -19.35
N LYS A 87 35.06 10.75 -20.58
CA LYS A 87 34.90 9.91 -21.79
C LYS A 87 35.39 8.46 -21.64
N LYS A 88 36.37 8.21 -20.76
CA LYS A 88 36.91 6.87 -20.47
C LYS A 88 35.94 5.95 -19.72
N LEU A 89 34.95 6.49 -19.02
CA LEU A 89 33.93 5.71 -18.31
C LEU A 89 32.66 5.49 -19.15
N LEU A 90 32.50 6.21 -20.26
CA LEU A 90 31.33 6.10 -21.12
C LEU A 90 31.30 4.78 -21.89
N PRO A 91 30.11 4.27 -22.24
CA PRO A 91 29.97 3.13 -23.14
C PRO A 91 30.58 3.40 -24.52
N PRO A 92 30.99 2.35 -25.27
CA PRO A 92 31.54 2.50 -26.61
C PRO A 92 30.54 3.19 -27.54
N ASP A 93 31.07 4.02 -28.45
CA ASP A 93 30.31 4.70 -29.49
C ASP A 93 30.96 4.51 -30.87
N PRO A 94 30.31 3.81 -31.81
CA PRO A 94 29.03 3.10 -31.69
C PRO A 94 29.11 1.86 -30.77
N TRP A 95 27.95 1.30 -30.41
CA TRP A 95 27.92 -0.04 -29.80
C TRP A 95 28.42 -1.06 -30.85
N PRO A 96 29.04 -2.19 -30.42
CA PRO A 96 29.47 -3.21 -31.37
C PRO A 96 28.26 -3.83 -32.09
N GLU A 97 28.42 -4.09 -33.38
CA GLU A 97 27.44 -4.83 -34.17
C GLU A 97 27.32 -6.26 -33.65
N ALA A 98 26.08 -6.71 -33.43
CA ALA A 98 25.77 -8.02 -32.89
C ALA A 98 24.39 -8.50 -33.37
N THR A 99 24.22 -9.83 -33.38
CA THR A 99 22.95 -10.45 -33.79
C THR A 99 21.86 -10.18 -32.74
N PRO A 100 20.61 -9.92 -33.16
CA PRO A 100 19.47 -9.87 -32.23
C PRO A 100 19.46 -11.08 -31.29
N GLY A 101 19.22 -10.87 -30.00
CA GLY A 101 19.32 -11.92 -28.98
C GLY A 101 20.67 -11.97 -28.26
N THR A 102 21.69 -11.24 -28.77
CA THR A 102 23.02 -11.15 -28.15
C THR A 102 23.57 -9.72 -28.04
N ARG A 103 22.84 -8.74 -28.60
CA ARG A 103 23.31 -7.34 -28.67
C ARG A 103 23.55 -6.76 -27.29
N PHE A 104 22.63 -7.03 -26.37
CA PHE A 104 22.68 -6.47 -25.04
C PHE A 104 23.90 -7.00 -24.27
N GLY A 105 24.08 -8.32 -24.23
CA GLY A 105 25.26 -8.95 -23.62
C GLY A 105 26.57 -8.45 -24.24
N THR A 106 26.66 -8.46 -25.57
CA THR A 106 27.86 -8.00 -26.30
C THR A 106 28.20 -6.54 -26.02
N GLY A 107 27.18 -5.66 -25.98
CA GLY A 107 27.34 -4.26 -25.64
C GLY A 107 27.88 -4.07 -24.23
N LEU A 108 27.28 -4.72 -23.23
CA LEU A 108 27.75 -4.65 -21.84
C LEU A 108 29.19 -5.15 -21.69
N SER A 109 29.55 -6.26 -22.34
CA SER A 109 30.92 -6.78 -22.29
C SER A 109 31.92 -5.81 -22.91
N ALA A 110 31.57 -5.19 -24.04
CA ALA A 110 32.41 -4.19 -24.70
C ALA A 110 32.62 -2.94 -23.82
N TRP A 111 31.59 -2.51 -23.09
CA TRP A 111 31.72 -1.42 -22.14
C TRP A 111 32.63 -1.79 -20.95
N CYS A 112 32.43 -2.97 -20.35
CA CYS A 112 33.25 -3.42 -19.23
C CYS A 112 34.73 -3.59 -19.61
N ARG A 113 35.02 -4.03 -20.84
CA ARG A 113 36.39 -4.13 -21.35
C ARG A 113 37.07 -2.77 -21.52
N ARG A 114 36.30 -1.74 -21.88
CA ARG A 114 36.81 -0.37 -22.09
C ARG A 114 36.97 0.41 -20.78
N SER A 115 36.06 0.18 -19.84
CA SER A 115 36.00 0.94 -18.58
C SER A 115 37.22 0.62 -17.70
N PRO A 116 37.97 1.63 -17.21
CA PRO A 116 39.04 1.43 -16.24
C PRO A 116 38.53 1.12 -14.83
N ARG A 117 37.21 1.18 -14.60
CA ARG A 117 36.54 0.94 -13.33
C ARG A 117 35.56 -0.21 -13.42
N ARG A 118 35.28 -0.85 -12.28
CA ARG A 118 34.23 -1.87 -12.16
C ARG A 118 32.87 -1.25 -12.51
N VAL A 119 32.18 -1.82 -13.50
CA VAL A 119 30.86 -1.34 -13.92
C VAL A 119 29.79 -1.96 -13.05
N VAL A 120 28.92 -1.13 -12.47
CA VAL A 120 27.75 -1.54 -11.68
C VAL A 120 26.51 -0.93 -12.30
N LEU A 121 25.47 -1.73 -12.55
CA LEU A 121 24.27 -1.28 -13.25
C LEU A 121 23.01 -1.46 -12.41
N PHE A 122 22.23 -0.40 -12.30
CA PHE A 122 20.92 -0.38 -11.66
C PHE A 122 19.85 -0.24 -12.74
N PHE A 123 19.12 -1.33 -12.98
CA PHE A 123 17.99 -1.40 -13.91
C PHE A 123 16.72 -1.03 -13.17
N ASP A 124 16.26 0.20 -13.32
CA ASP A 124 15.01 0.65 -12.71
C ASP A 124 13.79 0.25 -13.56
N GLU A 125 12.72 -0.14 -12.88
CA GLU A 125 11.47 -0.61 -13.48
C GLU A 125 11.62 -1.76 -14.49
N ILE A 126 12.34 -2.82 -14.11
CA ILE A 126 12.53 -3.98 -14.99
C ILE A 126 11.20 -4.65 -15.39
N ASP A 127 10.14 -4.47 -14.60
CA ASP A 127 8.77 -4.91 -14.91
C ASP A 127 8.15 -4.28 -16.17
N ALA A 128 8.78 -3.23 -16.70
CA ALA A 128 8.43 -2.66 -17.99
C ALA A 128 8.67 -3.67 -19.14
N LEU A 129 9.67 -4.54 -19.02
CA LEU A 129 9.93 -5.64 -19.95
C LEU A 129 8.98 -6.79 -19.66
N GLN A 130 8.39 -7.36 -20.71
CA GLN A 130 7.43 -8.46 -20.61
C GLN A 130 7.72 -9.53 -21.65
N GLY A 131 7.16 -10.73 -21.42
CA GLY A 131 7.23 -11.86 -22.34
C GLY A 131 8.64 -12.17 -22.84
N SER A 132 8.79 -12.28 -24.16
CA SER A 132 10.01 -12.72 -24.83
C SER A 132 11.17 -11.73 -24.62
N SER A 133 10.89 -10.44 -24.51
CA SER A 133 11.89 -9.39 -24.28
C SER A 133 12.55 -9.52 -22.91
N LEU A 134 11.75 -9.79 -21.87
CA LEU A 134 12.28 -10.02 -20.53
C LEU A 134 13.11 -11.32 -20.49
N VAL A 135 12.63 -12.39 -21.12
CA VAL A 135 13.36 -13.68 -21.16
C VAL A 135 14.72 -13.53 -21.84
N SER A 136 14.76 -12.90 -23.03
CA SER A 136 16.03 -12.65 -23.75
C SER A 136 17.02 -11.87 -22.89
N PHE A 137 16.54 -10.79 -22.25
CA PHE A 137 17.36 -9.95 -21.37
C PHE A 137 17.96 -10.73 -20.19
N LEU A 138 17.13 -11.49 -19.46
CA LEU A 138 17.58 -12.26 -18.29
C LEU A 138 18.56 -13.38 -18.68
N CYS A 139 18.33 -14.05 -19.82
CA CYS A 139 19.23 -15.07 -20.35
C CYS A 139 20.62 -14.50 -20.67
N GLN A 140 20.70 -13.34 -21.33
CA GLN A 140 21.98 -12.70 -21.65
C GLN A 140 22.75 -12.24 -20.40
N LEU A 141 22.04 -11.70 -19.39
CA LEU A 141 22.67 -11.36 -18.12
C LEU A 141 23.24 -12.58 -17.40
N ARG A 142 22.52 -13.71 -17.43
CA ARG A 142 22.96 -14.97 -16.84
C ARG A 142 24.18 -15.53 -17.54
N ASP A 143 24.18 -15.55 -18.86
CA ASP A 143 25.31 -16.05 -19.65
C ASP A 143 26.58 -15.24 -19.34
N GLY A 144 26.50 -13.91 -19.43
CA GLY A 144 27.65 -13.05 -19.11
C GLY A 144 28.12 -13.13 -17.65
N HIS A 145 27.19 -13.30 -16.68
CA HIS A 145 27.55 -13.51 -15.28
C HIS A 145 28.33 -14.81 -15.07
N ASN A 146 27.88 -15.90 -15.70
CA ASN A 146 28.49 -17.22 -15.56
C ASN A 146 29.86 -17.30 -16.24
N ALA A 147 30.10 -16.51 -17.29
CA ALA A 147 31.40 -16.43 -17.97
C ALA A 147 32.43 -15.54 -17.23
N ARG A 148 31.99 -14.74 -16.25
CA ARG A 148 32.86 -13.79 -15.52
C ARG A 148 34.04 -14.44 -14.79
N PRO A 149 33.88 -15.60 -14.09
CA PRO A 149 35.01 -16.29 -13.45
C PRO A 149 36.12 -16.71 -14.44
N ASP A 150 35.79 -16.92 -15.72
CA ASP A 150 36.74 -17.28 -16.77
C ASP A 150 37.47 -16.06 -17.37
N GLY A 151 37.33 -14.89 -16.75
CA GLY A 151 37.95 -13.63 -17.21
C GLY A 151 37.14 -12.90 -18.29
N HIS A 152 35.90 -13.31 -18.56
CA HIS A 152 35.02 -12.57 -19.46
C HIS A 152 34.66 -11.19 -18.87
N PRO A 153 34.93 -10.08 -19.57
CA PRO A 153 34.59 -8.75 -19.07
C PRO A 153 33.08 -8.55 -19.09
N PHE A 154 32.47 -8.42 -17.92
CA PHE A 154 31.02 -8.19 -17.74
C PHE A 154 30.80 -7.35 -16.47
N PRO A 155 29.61 -6.73 -16.28
CA PRO A 155 29.36 -5.92 -15.09
C PRO A 155 29.65 -6.68 -13.78
N ALA A 156 30.28 -5.97 -12.85
CA ALA A 156 30.66 -6.51 -11.55
C ALA A 156 29.43 -6.83 -10.70
N SER A 157 28.44 -5.93 -10.73
CA SER A 157 27.16 -6.11 -10.05
C SER A 157 26.03 -5.56 -10.90
N VAL A 158 24.91 -6.29 -10.92
CA VAL A 158 23.67 -5.89 -11.57
C VAL A 158 22.55 -5.93 -10.54
N ILE A 159 21.85 -4.81 -10.43
CA ILE A 159 20.72 -4.62 -9.54
C ILE A 159 19.49 -4.45 -10.40
N LEU A 160 18.55 -5.39 -10.31
CA LEU A 160 17.25 -5.24 -10.97
C LEU A 160 16.24 -4.69 -9.99
N CYS A 161 15.57 -3.61 -10.35
CA CYS A 161 14.60 -2.95 -9.51
C CYS A 161 13.20 -3.01 -10.11
N GLY A 162 12.23 -3.41 -9.28
CA GLY A 162 10.85 -3.61 -9.69
C GLY A 162 9.84 -3.62 -8.54
N LEU A 163 8.62 -3.97 -8.89
CA LEU A 163 7.50 -4.28 -8.00
C LEU A 163 7.46 -5.75 -7.63
N ARG A 164 8.04 -6.62 -8.45
CA ARG A 164 8.01 -8.07 -8.32
C ARG A 164 9.26 -8.63 -7.65
N ASP A 165 9.08 -9.63 -6.81
CA ASP A 165 10.17 -10.50 -6.36
C ASP A 165 10.70 -11.33 -7.56
N VAL A 166 11.96 -11.76 -7.50
CA VAL A 166 12.59 -12.76 -8.41
C VAL A 166 11.65 -13.94 -8.70
N ARG A 167 10.89 -14.38 -7.68
CA ARG A 167 9.93 -15.49 -7.76
C ARG A 167 8.78 -15.22 -8.71
N ASP A 168 8.26 -14.00 -8.77
CA ASP A 168 7.16 -13.61 -9.66
C ASP A 168 7.58 -13.54 -11.14
N TYR A 169 8.87 -13.31 -11.42
CA TYR A 169 9.38 -13.44 -12.79
C TYR A 169 9.38 -14.89 -13.28
N LYS A 170 9.37 -15.90 -12.39
CA LYS A 170 9.19 -17.30 -12.81
C LYS A 170 7.78 -17.54 -13.37
N THR A 171 6.79 -16.91 -12.77
CA THR A 171 5.37 -17.05 -13.13
C THR A 171 5.01 -16.23 -14.38
N ALA A 172 5.61 -15.04 -14.54
CA ALA A 172 5.40 -14.16 -15.69
C ALA A 172 5.99 -14.68 -17.02
N VAL A 173 6.92 -15.64 -16.95
CA VAL A 173 7.58 -16.26 -18.11
C VAL A 173 6.68 -17.28 -18.82
N GLY A 174 5.41 -17.40 -18.42
CA GLY A 174 4.44 -18.27 -19.11
C GLY A 174 4.80 -19.73 -18.93
N ALA A 175 4.70 -20.22 -17.69
CA ALA A 175 4.59 -21.65 -17.46
C ALA A 175 3.19 -22.09 -17.91
N ASP A 176 3.06 -22.40 -19.20
CA ASP A 176 2.00 -23.28 -19.70
C ASP A 176 2.12 -24.62 -18.94
N PRO A 177 1.09 -25.11 -18.21
CA PRO A 177 1.20 -26.26 -17.32
C PRO A 177 1.70 -27.55 -17.99
N GLY A 178 1.77 -27.60 -19.32
CA GLY A 178 2.25 -28.75 -20.11
C GLY A 178 3.68 -28.63 -20.67
N ARG A 179 4.40 -27.51 -20.51
CA ARG A 179 5.79 -27.39 -20.97
C ARG A 179 6.75 -27.43 -19.78
N CYS A 180 7.17 -28.64 -19.42
CA CYS A 180 8.35 -28.86 -18.58
C CYS A 180 9.58 -28.22 -19.22
N ASN A 181 9.95 -27.02 -18.76
CA ASN A 181 11.36 -26.66 -18.63
C ASN A 181 11.58 -25.91 -17.29
N PRO A 182 12.05 -26.61 -16.22
CA PRO A 182 11.99 -26.15 -14.84
C PRO A 182 13.11 -25.16 -14.43
N THR A 183 13.99 -24.75 -15.34
CA THR A 183 15.08 -23.81 -15.02
C THR A 183 14.66 -22.37 -15.26
N SER A 184 14.34 -21.64 -14.20
CA SER A 184 14.23 -20.18 -14.25
C SER A 184 15.45 -19.59 -14.97
N PRO A 185 15.27 -18.70 -15.96
CA PRO A 185 16.38 -18.07 -16.67
C PRO A 185 17.25 -17.21 -15.76
N PHE A 186 16.84 -16.95 -14.50
CA PHE A 186 17.49 -15.98 -13.62
C PHE A 186 17.82 -16.53 -12.22
N ASN A 187 18.43 -17.73 -12.14
CA ASN A 187 18.90 -18.33 -10.87
C ASN A 187 20.27 -17.79 -10.39
N ILE A 188 20.76 -16.68 -10.96
CA ILE A 188 22.02 -16.03 -10.57
C ILE A 188 21.85 -15.01 -9.44
N VAL A 189 20.60 -14.66 -9.12
CA VAL A 189 20.28 -13.70 -8.06
C VAL A 189 20.60 -14.30 -6.71
N THR A 190 21.54 -13.66 -6.00
CA THR A 190 21.99 -14.13 -4.68
C THR A 190 21.00 -13.73 -3.59
N LYS A 191 20.32 -12.59 -3.73
CA LYS A 191 19.36 -12.09 -2.74
C LYS A 191 18.26 -11.22 -3.39
N SER A 192 17.06 -11.24 -2.81
CA SER A 192 16.00 -10.27 -3.08
C SER A 192 15.90 -9.34 -1.87
N LEU A 193 16.21 -8.06 -2.06
CA LEU A 193 16.16 -7.03 -1.02
C LEU A 193 14.85 -6.25 -1.16
N ARG A 194 14.10 -6.12 -0.07
CA ARG A 194 12.94 -5.22 -0.02
C ARG A 194 13.38 -3.84 0.42
N LEU A 195 13.06 -2.79 -0.33
CA LEU A 195 13.23 -1.42 0.18
C LEU A 195 12.19 -1.20 1.30
N GLY A 196 12.68 -1.05 2.53
CA GLY A 196 11.84 -0.93 3.73
C GLY A 196 11.07 0.39 3.82
N ASP A 197 10.03 0.35 4.65
CA ASP A 197 9.30 1.52 5.12
C ASP A 197 10.16 2.32 6.12
N PHE A 198 9.91 3.61 6.28
CA PHE A 198 10.63 4.45 7.24
C PHE A 198 10.34 4.04 8.68
N THR A 199 11.38 4.02 9.51
CA THR A 199 11.22 3.95 10.96
C THR A 199 10.75 5.30 11.51
N ALA A 200 10.17 5.33 12.71
CA ALA A 200 9.80 6.58 13.38
C ALA A 200 10.98 7.57 13.48
N GLY A 201 12.19 7.07 13.78
CA GLY A 201 13.41 7.88 13.80
C GLY A 201 13.77 8.46 12.43
N GLN A 202 13.61 7.69 11.35
CA GLN A 202 13.82 8.20 9.99
C GLN A 202 12.76 9.24 9.60
N ILE A 203 11.49 9.09 10.00
CA ILE A 203 10.50 10.16 9.76
C ILE A 203 10.89 11.44 10.50
N GLY A 204 11.33 11.32 11.76
CA GLY A 204 11.85 12.44 12.54
C GLY A 204 13.03 13.14 11.86
N GLU A 205 14.00 12.37 11.34
CA GLU A 205 15.13 12.92 10.57
C GLU A 205 14.66 13.62 9.29
N LEU A 206 13.71 13.03 8.55
CA LEU A 206 13.17 13.61 7.32
C LEU A 206 12.54 14.97 7.57
N TYR A 207 11.70 15.06 8.61
CA TYR A 207 11.01 16.29 8.97
C TYR A 207 11.94 17.30 9.64
N GLY A 208 12.95 16.83 10.39
CA GLY A 208 14.02 17.68 10.92
C GLY A 208 14.78 18.41 9.82
N GLN A 209 15.10 17.74 8.71
CA GLN A 209 15.72 18.39 7.54
C GLN A 209 14.84 19.51 6.95
N HIS A 210 13.51 19.33 6.94
CA HIS A 210 12.57 20.37 6.52
C HIS A 210 12.54 21.54 7.50
N THR A 211 12.52 21.25 8.80
CA THR A 211 12.58 22.25 9.86
C THR A 211 13.86 23.08 9.80
N GLU A 212 15.02 22.47 9.55
CA GLU A 212 16.28 23.19 9.35
C GLU A 212 16.26 24.08 8.11
N ALA A 213 15.64 23.63 7.01
CA ALA A 213 15.62 24.36 5.75
C ALA A 213 14.61 25.52 5.72
N THR A 214 13.48 25.39 6.43
CA THR A 214 12.35 26.33 6.33
C THR A 214 12.05 27.07 7.63
N GLY A 215 12.60 26.61 8.75
CA GLY A 215 12.24 27.08 10.10
C GLY A 215 10.88 26.55 10.59
N GLN A 216 10.16 25.76 9.80
CA GLN A 216 8.87 25.20 10.19
C GLN A 216 9.04 23.89 10.98
N GLU A 217 8.72 23.93 12.27
CA GLU A 217 8.86 22.77 13.16
C GLU A 217 7.70 21.77 13.03
N PHE A 218 8.02 20.48 13.02
CA PHE A 218 7.06 19.41 13.27
C PHE A 218 7.16 18.98 14.74
N THR A 219 6.08 19.11 15.50
CA THR A 219 6.04 18.66 16.90
C THR A 219 6.26 17.15 16.98
N LYS A 220 6.82 16.68 18.10
CA LYS A 220 7.03 15.24 18.34
C LYS A 220 5.73 14.45 18.18
N ASP A 221 4.64 14.94 18.75
CA ASP A 221 3.32 14.32 18.65
C ASP A 221 2.84 14.23 17.19
N ALA A 222 3.15 15.22 16.34
CA ALA A 222 2.84 15.15 14.92
C ALA A 222 3.67 14.07 14.20
N VAL A 223 4.95 13.92 14.52
CA VAL A 223 5.81 12.87 13.95
C VAL A 223 5.32 11.48 14.35
N ASP A 224 5.02 11.28 15.64
CA ASP A 224 4.49 10.03 16.17
C ASP A 224 3.14 9.70 15.50
N ARG A 225 2.28 10.71 15.34
CA ARG A 225 0.99 10.55 14.66
C ARG A 225 1.12 10.21 13.17
N VAL A 226 2.09 10.79 12.47
CA VAL A 226 2.39 10.42 11.08
C VAL A 226 2.87 8.97 11.01
N PHE A 227 3.77 8.54 11.91
CA PHE A 227 4.25 7.16 11.91
C PHE A 227 3.10 6.18 12.19
N GLU A 228 2.23 6.49 13.14
CA GLU A 228 1.00 5.77 13.41
C GLU A 228 0.16 5.56 12.14
N LEU A 229 -0.17 6.66 11.44
CA LEU A 229 -1.09 6.65 10.28
C LEU A 229 -0.52 5.99 9.05
N THR A 230 0.78 6.15 8.83
CA THR A 230 1.46 5.71 7.61
C THR A 230 2.19 4.39 7.79
N GLN A 231 2.45 3.97 9.03
CA GLN A 231 3.33 2.86 9.40
C GLN A 231 4.69 2.94 8.68
N GLY A 232 5.19 4.16 8.43
CA GLY A 232 6.46 4.38 7.75
C GLY A 232 6.40 4.41 6.23
N GLN A 233 5.24 4.19 5.60
CA GLN A 233 5.19 4.09 4.15
C GLN A 233 5.65 5.40 3.48
N PRO A 234 6.75 5.39 2.69
CA PRO A 234 7.41 6.61 2.26
C PRO A 234 6.52 7.58 1.48
N TRP A 235 5.67 7.07 0.59
CA TRP A 235 4.76 7.93 -0.15
C TRP A 235 3.75 8.61 0.77
N LEU A 236 3.11 7.88 1.68
CA LEU A 236 2.14 8.45 2.61
C LEU A 236 2.78 9.48 3.54
N VAL A 237 3.98 9.21 4.05
CA VAL A 237 4.73 10.15 4.88
C VAL A 237 4.93 11.47 4.13
N ASN A 238 5.43 11.42 2.89
CA ASN A 238 5.64 12.62 2.09
C ASN A 238 4.32 13.29 1.66
N ALA A 239 3.27 12.52 1.36
CA ALA A 239 1.97 13.04 0.95
C ALA A 239 1.29 13.80 2.09
N VAL A 240 1.35 13.28 3.32
CA VAL A 240 0.84 13.97 4.52
C VAL A 240 1.61 15.28 4.75
N ALA A 241 2.94 15.25 4.68
CA ALA A 241 3.73 16.48 4.83
C ALA A 241 3.39 17.51 3.72
N HIS A 242 3.29 17.06 2.47
CA HIS A 242 2.93 17.93 1.35
C HIS A 242 1.55 18.58 1.53
N GLU A 243 0.54 17.79 1.92
CA GLU A 243 -0.80 18.30 2.19
C GLU A 243 -0.77 19.38 3.29
N ILE A 244 -0.05 19.16 4.38
CA ILE A 244 0.03 20.12 5.49
C ILE A 244 0.74 21.42 5.06
N ILE A 245 1.87 21.29 4.37
CA ILE A 245 2.73 22.43 4.05
C ILE A 245 2.14 23.25 2.90
N PHE A 246 1.73 22.60 1.82
CA PHE A 246 1.36 23.30 0.58
C PHE A 246 -0.15 23.47 0.41
N GLU A 247 -0.95 22.43 0.68
CA GLU A 247 -2.39 22.45 0.39
C GLU A 247 -3.23 23.06 1.53
N MET A 248 -2.83 22.80 2.78
CA MET A 248 -3.40 23.43 3.96
C MET A 248 -2.75 24.80 4.23
N GLY A 249 -1.52 25.01 3.78
CA GLY A 249 -0.79 26.27 3.96
C GLY A 249 -0.56 26.60 5.44
N VAL A 250 -0.31 25.59 6.27
CA VAL A 250 -0.10 25.79 7.70
C VAL A 250 1.12 26.68 7.93
N THR A 251 0.90 27.85 8.55
CA THR A 251 1.96 28.79 8.92
C THR A 251 2.27 28.64 10.41
N GLY A 252 3.31 27.88 10.75
CA GLY A 252 3.73 27.62 12.13
C GLY A 252 4.00 26.15 12.41
N ALA A 253 4.17 25.82 13.70
CA ALA A 253 4.49 24.47 14.14
C ALA A 253 3.36 23.48 13.79
N VAL A 254 3.72 22.37 13.18
CA VAL A 254 2.79 21.33 12.77
C VAL A 254 2.42 20.44 13.96
N THR A 255 1.13 20.31 14.22
CA THR A 255 0.55 19.55 15.35
C THR A 255 -0.14 18.27 14.88
N ALA A 256 -0.38 17.32 15.80
CA ALA A 256 -1.10 16.09 15.49
C ALA A 256 -2.51 16.32 14.92
N GLY A 257 -3.20 17.38 15.34
CA GLY A 257 -4.52 17.73 14.80
C GLY A 257 -4.48 18.10 13.31
N GLN A 258 -3.42 18.79 12.86
CA GLN A 258 -3.23 19.10 11.45
C GLN A 258 -2.87 17.86 10.62
N VAL A 259 -2.18 16.89 11.23
CA VAL A 259 -1.91 15.59 10.62
C VAL A 259 -3.20 14.81 10.38
N ASP A 260 -4.12 14.79 11.36
CA ASP A 260 -5.43 14.16 11.20
C ASP A 260 -6.27 14.86 10.12
N GLU A 261 -6.23 16.20 10.05
CA GLU A 261 -6.92 16.94 8.99
C GLU A 261 -6.34 16.64 7.60
N ALA A 262 -5.01 16.56 7.48
CA ALA A 262 -4.34 16.18 6.25
C ALA A 262 -4.70 14.76 5.80
N LYS A 263 -4.78 13.82 6.74
CA LYS A 263 -5.26 12.45 6.49
C LYS A 263 -6.64 12.47 5.83
N GLU A 264 -7.59 13.20 6.40
CA GLU A 264 -8.96 13.32 5.89
C GLU A 264 -9.00 13.93 4.48
N ARG A 265 -8.22 15.00 4.26
CA ARG A 265 -8.12 15.65 2.94
C ARG A 265 -7.56 14.71 1.89
N LEU A 266 -6.49 13.97 2.19
CA LEU A 266 -5.90 12.98 1.29
C LEU A 266 -6.88 11.86 0.90
N ILE A 267 -7.64 11.34 1.88
CA ILE A 267 -8.62 10.28 1.63
C ILE A 267 -9.81 10.81 0.80
N ARG A 268 -10.23 12.07 1.03
CA ARG A 268 -11.31 12.71 0.26
C ARG A 268 -10.89 13.07 -1.16
N ALA A 269 -9.68 13.58 -1.35
CA ALA A 269 -9.18 14.08 -2.62
C ALA A 269 -8.92 12.97 -3.66
N ARG A 270 -9.00 11.69 -3.28
CA ARG A 270 -8.68 10.53 -4.14
C ARG A 270 -7.36 10.75 -4.87
N ALA A 271 -6.28 10.95 -4.13
CA ALA A 271 -4.96 11.08 -4.73
C ALA A 271 -4.75 9.94 -5.75
N VAL A 272 -4.20 10.25 -6.94
CA VAL A 272 -4.10 9.33 -8.10
C VAL A 272 -3.54 7.94 -7.73
N HIS A 273 -2.69 7.87 -6.70
CA HIS A 273 -2.20 6.58 -6.18
C HIS A 273 -3.30 5.72 -5.51
N LEU A 274 -4.21 6.32 -4.75
CA LEU A 274 -5.34 5.62 -4.12
C LEU A 274 -6.30 5.06 -5.19
N ASP A 275 -6.48 5.75 -6.31
CA ASP A 275 -7.25 5.22 -7.45
C ASP A 275 -6.56 4.01 -8.10
N SER A 276 -5.23 4.04 -8.21
CA SER A 276 -4.48 2.89 -8.72
C SER A 276 -4.60 1.64 -7.84
N LEU A 277 -4.88 1.83 -6.54
CA LEU A 277 -5.13 0.76 -5.59
C LEU A 277 -6.50 0.10 -5.83
N ALA A 278 -7.51 0.86 -6.25
CA ALA A 278 -8.84 0.35 -6.58
C ALA A 278 -8.83 -0.73 -7.67
N ALA A 279 -8.03 -0.51 -8.73
CA ALA A 279 -7.88 -1.50 -9.80
C ALA A 279 -7.25 -2.81 -9.28
N ARG A 280 -6.27 -2.71 -8.38
CA ARG A 280 -5.59 -3.88 -7.79
C ARG A 280 -6.49 -4.68 -6.85
N LEU A 281 -7.37 -4.01 -6.10
CA LEU A 281 -8.34 -4.68 -5.21
C LEU A 281 -9.34 -5.56 -5.95
N ARG A 282 -9.54 -5.35 -7.25
CA ARG A 282 -10.41 -6.19 -8.11
C ARG A 282 -9.71 -7.43 -8.66
N GLU A 283 -8.39 -7.53 -8.54
CA GLU A 283 -7.65 -8.71 -9.02
C GLU A 283 -8.02 -9.96 -8.20
N PRO A 284 -8.34 -11.11 -8.83
CA PRO A 284 -8.74 -12.32 -8.11
C PRO A 284 -7.72 -12.82 -7.07
N ARG A 285 -6.41 -12.66 -7.34
CA ARG A 285 -5.33 -12.98 -6.39
C ARG A 285 -5.30 -12.07 -5.18
N VAL A 286 -5.53 -10.76 -5.36
CA VAL A 286 -5.55 -9.78 -4.27
C VAL A 286 -6.80 -9.98 -3.42
N LYS A 287 -7.96 -10.14 -4.07
CA LYS A 287 -9.24 -10.35 -3.39
C LYS A 287 -9.19 -11.55 -2.43
N ARG A 288 -8.66 -12.70 -2.87
CA ARG A 288 -8.55 -13.92 -2.04
C ARG A 288 -7.80 -13.71 -0.72
N VAL A 289 -6.89 -12.75 -0.66
CA VAL A 289 -6.13 -12.41 0.55
C VAL A 289 -6.81 -11.29 1.34
N MET A 290 -7.30 -10.25 0.64
CA MET A 290 -7.86 -9.07 1.28
C MET A 290 -9.25 -9.30 1.87
N GLU A 291 -10.08 -10.15 1.26
CA GLU A 291 -11.46 -10.38 1.69
C GLU A 291 -11.58 -10.91 3.12
N PRO A 292 -10.83 -11.98 3.53
CA PRO A 292 -10.82 -12.43 4.92
C PRO A 292 -10.26 -11.37 5.90
N ILE A 293 -9.24 -10.61 5.48
CA ILE A 293 -8.61 -9.57 6.32
C ILE A 293 -9.58 -8.42 6.60
N VAL A 294 -10.35 -8.01 5.59
CA VAL A 294 -11.37 -6.97 5.73
C VAL A 294 -12.53 -7.49 6.58
N ALA A 295 -12.97 -8.74 6.35
CA ALA A 295 -14.02 -9.40 7.12
C ALA A 295 -13.67 -9.59 8.60
N GLY A 296 -12.37 -9.62 8.94
CA GLY A 296 -11.87 -9.86 10.30
C GLY A 296 -11.71 -11.34 10.64
N ASP A 297 -11.75 -12.22 9.64
CA ASP A 297 -11.62 -13.66 9.81
C ASP A 297 -10.15 -14.11 9.86
N LEU A 298 -9.88 -15.23 10.54
CA LEU A 298 -8.56 -15.85 10.58
C LEU A 298 -8.23 -16.44 9.21
N TYR A 299 -7.11 -16.03 8.64
CA TYR A 299 -6.58 -16.62 7.42
C TYR A 299 -5.97 -17.99 7.73
N THR A 300 -6.62 -19.07 7.29
CA THR A 300 -6.20 -20.45 7.58
C THR A 300 -5.63 -21.18 6.37
N ASP A 301 -5.64 -20.58 5.19
CA ASP A 301 -5.25 -21.27 3.96
C ASP A 301 -3.77 -21.09 3.61
N SER A 302 -2.96 -22.14 3.86
CA SER A 302 -1.55 -22.18 3.50
C SER A 302 -1.31 -22.36 1.98
N ALA A 303 -2.32 -22.74 1.20
CA ALA A 303 -2.18 -23.02 -0.24
C ALA A 303 -2.00 -21.76 -1.10
N LEU A 304 -2.12 -20.57 -0.52
CA LEU A 304 -2.11 -19.27 -1.19
C LEU A 304 -0.84 -18.44 -0.88
N SER A 305 0.27 -19.08 -0.50
CA SER A 305 1.54 -18.42 -0.13
C SER A 305 2.04 -17.42 -1.20
N ASP A 306 1.84 -17.72 -2.48
CA ASP A 306 2.26 -16.84 -3.59
C ASP A 306 1.38 -15.58 -3.69
N ASP A 307 0.06 -15.72 -3.56
CA ASP A 307 -0.87 -14.58 -3.57
C ASP A 307 -0.60 -13.67 -2.37
N LEU A 308 -0.33 -14.27 -1.21
CA LEU A 308 -0.01 -13.55 0.02
C LEU A 308 1.34 -12.82 -0.07
N SER A 309 2.34 -13.43 -0.72
CA SER A 309 3.62 -12.77 -1.03
C SER A 309 3.42 -11.58 -1.96
N TYR A 310 2.60 -11.72 -3.00
CA TYR A 310 2.29 -10.61 -3.89
C TYR A 310 1.58 -9.46 -3.20
N VAL A 311 0.58 -9.73 -2.35
CA VAL A 311 -0.14 -8.66 -1.64
C VAL A 311 0.77 -7.93 -0.65
N ARG A 312 1.76 -8.63 -0.07
CA ARG A 312 2.87 -8.01 0.68
C ARG A 312 3.76 -7.13 -0.19
N ASP A 313 4.11 -7.58 -1.38
CA ASP A 313 4.95 -6.82 -2.31
C ASP A 313 4.24 -5.58 -2.86
N LEU A 314 2.92 -5.65 -3.02
CA LEU A 314 2.08 -4.48 -3.31
C LEU A 314 2.04 -3.48 -2.14
N GLY A 315 2.42 -3.90 -0.92
CA GLY A 315 2.38 -3.05 0.27
C GLY A 315 0.97 -2.85 0.84
N LEU A 316 0.03 -3.75 0.52
CA LEU A 316 -1.36 -3.67 1.02
C LEU A 316 -1.51 -4.26 2.42
N ILE A 317 -0.63 -5.20 2.80
CA ILE A 317 -0.64 -5.87 4.11
C ILE A 317 0.73 -5.81 4.79
N LYS A 318 0.73 -5.98 6.11
CA LYS A 318 1.96 -6.06 6.92
C LYS A 318 2.83 -7.25 6.49
N GLN A 319 4.15 -7.05 6.58
CA GLN A 319 5.14 -8.07 6.22
C GLN A 319 5.20 -9.21 7.24
N LYS A 320 5.01 -8.88 8.52
CA LYS A 320 5.05 -9.84 9.63
C LYS A 320 3.63 -10.13 10.12
N PRO A 321 3.34 -11.36 10.60
CA PRO A 321 2.10 -11.66 11.29
C PRO A 321 1.85 -10.70 12.47
N PRO A 322 0.58 -10.43 12.82
CA PRO A 322 -0.65 -10.95 12.20
C PRO A 322 -0.92 -10.35 10.81
N LEU A 323 -1.79 -11.01 10.02
CA LEU A 323 -2.20 -10.49 8.71
C LEU A 323 -3.15 -9.32 8.91
N GLU A 324 -2.66 -8.13 8.62
CA GLU A 324 -3.39 -6.88 8.74
C GLU A 324 -3.08 -5.99 7.55
N VAL A 325 -4.00 -5.07 7.24
CA VAL A 325 -3.74 -3.99 6.29
C VAL A 325 -2.49 -3.22 6.71
N ALA A 326 -1.66 -2.83 5.74
CA ALA A 326 -0.33 -2.29 5.97
C ALA A 326 -0.32 -1.05 6.86
N ASN A 327 -1.32 -0.17 6.71
CA ASN A 327 -1.45 1.04 7.51
C ASN A 327 -2.92 1.46 7.68
N PRO A 328 -3.23 2.29 8.69
CA PRO A 328 -4.57 2.78 8.96
C PRO A 328 -5.20 3.58 7.80
N ILE A 329 -4.43 4.39 7.08
CA ILE A 329 -4.94 5.14 5.91
C ILE A 329 -5.48 4.17 4.84
N TYR A 330 -4.70 3.12 4.51
CA TYR A 330 -5.12 2.10 3.56
C TYR A 330 -6.36 1.35 4.03
N ARG A 331 -6.51 1.07 5.33
CA ARG A 331 -7.70 0.38 5.86
C ARG A 331 -8.97 1.19 5.56
N GLU A 332 -8.91 2.51 5.71
CA GLU A 332 -10.03 3.41 5.43
C GLU A 332 -10.27 3.53 3.91
N VAL A 333 -9.20 3.75 3.13
CA VAL A 333 -9.28 3.88 1.67
C VAL A 333 -9.86 2.62 1.03
N ILE A 334 -9.41 1.43 1.44
CA ILE A 334 -9.88 0.16 0.88
C ILE A 334 -11.40 0.05 1.03
N LEU A 335 -11.93 0.29 2.23
CA LEU A 335 -13.38 0.20 2.48
C LEU A 335 -14.16 1.24 1.68
N ARG A 336 -13.66 2.47 1.60
CA ARG A 336 -14.28 3.54 0.84
C ARG A 336 -14.31 3.25 -0.66
N VAL A 337 -13.22 2.69 -1.19
CA VAL A 337 -13.11 2.30 -2.60
C VAL A 337 -14.03 1.12 -2.93
N LEU A 338 -14.07 0.12 -2.05
CA LEU A 338 -14.96 -1.03 -2.23
C LEU A 338 -16.42 -0.61 -2.16
N GLY A 339 -16.76 0.30 -1.24
CA GLY A 339 -18.12 0.79 -1.02
C GLY A 339 -18.60 1.90 -1.96
N ASP A 340 -17.80 2.34 -2.95
CA ASP A 340 -18.14 3.47 -3.82
C ASP A 340 -19.46 3.27 -4.58
N SER A 341 -19.71 2.05 -5.06
CA SER A 341 -20.99 1.68 -5.72
C SER A 341 -22.17 1.77 -4.75
N SER A 342 -22.01 1.24 -3.54
CA SER A 342 -23.02 1.30 -2.48
C SER A 342 -23.31 2.76 -2.08
N GLN A 343 -22.28 3.59 -2.01
CA GLN A 343 -22.38 5.01 -1.67
C GLN A 343 -23.26 5.80 -2.66
N GLN A 344 -23.20 5.48 -3.95
CA GLN A 344 -23.99 6.13 -5.01
C GLN A 344 -25.50 5.83 -4.89
N ASN A 345 -25.88 4.75 -4.20
CA ASN A 345 -27.28 4.39 -3.96
C ASN A 345 -27.89 5.10 -2.74
N VAL A 346 -27.08 5.77 -1.92
CA VAL A 346 -27.55 6.49 -0.73
C VAL A 346 -28.07 7.88 -1.13
N ARG A 347 -29.39 8.05 -1.08
CA ARG A 347 -30.08 9.29 -1.47
C ARG A 347 -30.38 10.24 -0.30
N ALA A 348 -30.25 9.77 0.94
CA ALA A 348 -30.52 10.58 2.11
C ALA A 348 -29.62 11.82 2.18
N ASP A 349 -30.19 12.95 2.62
CA ASP A 349 -29.45 14.21 2.81
C ASP A 349 -28.72 14.19 4.16
N PRO A 350 -27.39 14.31 4.19
CA PRO A 350 -26.59 14.40 5.42
C PRO A 350 -27.12 15.39 6.46
N ARG A 351 -27.71 16.52 6.03
CA ARG A 351 -28.22 17.55 6.94
C ARG A 351 -29.41 17.08 7.77
N SER A 352 -30.10 16.03 7.34
CA SER A 352 -31.28 15.49 8.03
C SER A 352 -30.92 14.76 9.32
N PHE A 353 -29.64 14.46 9.54
CA PHE A 353 -29.12 13.74 10.71
C PHE A 353 -28.42 14.65 11.72
N VAL A 354 -28.65 15.95 11.63
CA VAL A 354 -28.12 16.95 12.56
C VAL A 354 -29.30 17.54 13.33
N LEU A 355 -29.25 17.41 14.65
CA LEU A 355 -30.25 17.97 15.54
C LEU A 355 -30.17 19.51 15.56
N PRO A 356 -31.24 20.22 15.98
CA PRO A 356 -31.21 21.68 16.08
C PRO A 356 -30.12 22.26 16.99
N ASP A 357 -29.61 21.47 17.94
CA ASP A 357 -28.50 21.83 18.83
C ASP A 357 -27.11 21.55 18.21
N GLY A 358 -27.07 21.11 16.95
CA GLY A 358 -25.85 20.80 16.21
C GLY A 358 -25.27 19.41 16.44
N ARG A 359 -25.88 18.58 17.30
CA ARG A 359 -25.46 17.20 17.56
C ARG A 359 -25.86 16.24 16.45
N PHE A 360 -25.17 15.11 16.39
CA PHE A 360 -25.43 14.05 15.43
C PHE A 360 -26.53 13.11 15.93
N ASP A 361 -27.55 12.90 15.09
CA ASP A 361 -28.67 12.00 15.35
C ASP A 361 -28.36 10.58 14.87
N LEU A 362 -27.59 9.85 15.67
CA LEU A 362 -27.24 8.45 15.38
C LEU A 362 -28.48 7.53 15.34
N PRO A 363 -29.44 7.60 16.27
CA PRO A 363 -30.65 6.77 16.21
C PRO A 363 -31.39 6.90 14.88
N ARG A 364 -31.65 8.14 14.42
CA ARG A 364 -32.30 8.38 13.13
C ARG A 364 -31.48 7.87 11.95
N LEU A 365 -30.15 7.97 12.02
CA LEU A 365 -29.28 7.41 10.99
C LEU A 365 -29.42 5.88 10.90
N LEU A 366 -29.49 5.19 12.04
CA LEU A 366 -29.65 3.74 12.07
C LEU A 366 -31.02 3.31 11.56
N GLU A 367 -32.08 4.06 11.86
CA GLU A 367 -33.41 3.83 11.28
C GLU A 367 -33.40 3.96 9.76
N GLU A 368 -32.76 5.01 9.23
CA GLU A 368 -32.59 5.19 7.78
C GLU A 368 -31.74 4.06 7.18
N PHE A 369 -30.70 3.62 7.88
CA PHE A 369 -29.89 2.48 7.45
C PHE A 369 -30.74 1.22 7.35
N VAL A 370 -31.67 0.96 8.28
CA VAL A 370 -32.60 -0.18 8.20
C VAL A 370 -33.47 -0.09 6.96
N VAL A 371 -34.02 1.09 6.64
CA VAL A 371 -34.82 1.28 5.42
C VAL A 371 -33.99 0.97 4.18
N PHE A 372 -32.80 1.58 4.08
CA PHE A 372 -31.86 1.34 2.99
C PHE A 372 -31.46 -0.14 2.87
N TRP A 373 -31.20 -0.80 4.00
CA TRP A 373 -30.79 -2.20 4.05
C TRP A 373 -31.90 -3.15 3.60
N ARG A 374 -33.16 -2.86 3.96
CA ARG A 374 -34.33 -3.61 3.48
C ARG A 374 -34.53 -3.51 1.98
N GLU A 375 -34.31 -2.32 1.41
CA GLU A 375 -34.56 -2.04 -0.01
C GLU A 375 -33.42 -2.52 -0.92
N HIS A 376 -32.17 -2.40 -0.47
CA HIS A 376 -30.99 -2.57 -1.32
C HIS A 376 -30.04 -3.67 -0.85
N GLY A 377 -30.13 -4.13 0.39
CA GLY A 377 -29.13 -5.02 1.00
C GLY A 377 -28.92 -6.33 0.24
N GLU A 378 -30.00 -6.97 -0.23
CA GLU A 378 -29.92 -8.23 -0.99
C GLU A 378 -29.13 -8.06 -2.30
N VAL A 379 -29.44 -7.01 -3.05
CA VAL A 379 -28.82 -6.73 -4.35
C VAL A 379 -27.38 -6.31 -4.16
N LEU A 380 -27.10 -5.43 -3.21
CA LEU A 380 -25.75 -4.94 -2.94
C LEU A 380 -24.83 -6.08 -2.47
N ILE A 381 -25.28 -6.97 -1.58
CA ILE A 381 -24.46 -8.12 -1.16
C ILE A 381 -24.12 -9.06 -2.32
N ARG A 382 -25.05 -9.29 -3.25
CA ARG A 382 -24.81 -10.14 -4.43
C ARG A 382 -23.90 -9.49 -5.45
N GLN A 383 -24.01 -8.18 -5.63
CA GLN A 383 -23.18 -7.41 -6.54
C GLN A 383 -21.80 -7.13 -5.97
N GLU A 384 -21.66 -7.19 -4.64
CA GLU A 384 -20.40 -6.89 -4.01
C GLU A 384 -19.35 -7.95 -4.32
N ASN A 385 -18.20 -7.48 -4.80
CA ASN A 385 -17.11 -8.40 -5.11
C ASN A 385 -16.57 -9.04 -3.84
N TYR A 386 -16.65 -8.37 -2.69
CA TYR A 386 -16.18 -8.86 -1.39
C TYR A 386 -17.37 -9.39 -0.58
N HIS A 387 -17.76 -10.62 -0.85
CA HIS A 387 -18.95 -11.25 -0.29
C HIS A 387 -18.85 -11.40 1.23
N GLU A 388 -17.69 -11.76 1.77
CA GLU A 388 -17.53 -11.98 3.22
C GLU A 388 -17.56 -10.67 4.01
N ALA A 389 -17.04 -9.59 3.42
CA ALA A 389 -16.99 -8.26 4.03
C ALA A 389 -18.15 -7.33 3.59
N ALA A 390 -19.09 -7.81 2.77
CA ALA A 390 -20.10 -6.97 2.11
C ALA A 390 -20.90 -6.11 3.10
N CYS A 391 -21.38 -6.69 4.21
CA CYS A 391 -22.16 -5.95 5.21
C CYS A 391 -21.36 -4.79 5.82
N GLN A 392 -20.09 -5.03 6.14
CA GLN A 392 -19.19 -4.00 6.67
C GLN A 392 -18.94 -2.91 5.63
N ILE A 393 -18.68 -3.28 4.37
CA ILE A 393 -18.45 -2.34 3.27
C ILE A 393 -19.68 -1.45 3.04
N ILE A 394 -20.89 -2.04 3.02
CA ILE A 394 -22.13 -1.32 2.79
C ILE A 394 -22.45 -0.34 3.92
N LEU A 395 -22.36 -0.78 5.19
CA LEU A 395 -22.57 0.11 6.33
C LEU A 395 -21.54 1.24 6.35
N MET A 396 -20.27 0.93 6.08
CA MET A 396 -19.22 1.95 5.98
C MET A 396 -19.47 2.94 4.86
N ALA A 397 -19.92 2.49 3.68
CA ALA A 397 -20.29 3.38 2.57
C ALA A 397 -21.45 4.32 2.95
N PHE A 398 -22.45 3.78 3.64
CA PHE A 398 -23.59 4.55 4.15
C PHE A 398 -23.14 5.64 5.13
N LEU A 399 -22.34 5.27 6.13
CA LEU A 399 -21.81 6.23 7.11
C LEU A 399 -20.89 7.26 6.46
N HIS A 400 -19.99 6.86 5.55
CA HIS A 400 -19.13 7.80 4.83
C HIS A 400 -19.95 8.78 3.99
N ARG A 401 -21.13 8.40 3.46
CA ARG A 401 -21.97 9.34 2.72
C ARG A 401 -22.58 10.43 3.61
N LEU A 402 -23.00 10.04 4.82
CA LEU A 402 -23.82 10.87 5.70
C LEU A 402 -22.99 11.62 6.76
N VAL A 403 -21.96 11.00 7.30
CA VAL A 403 -21.08 11.60 8.32
C VAL A 403 -20.11 12.61 7.70
N ASN A 404 -19.56 12.35 6.52
CA ASN A 404 -18.56 13.23 5.89
C ASN A 404 -19.09 14.64 5.51
N GLY A 405 -20.40 14.90 5.66
CA GLY A 405 -21.01 16.22 5.50
C GLY A 405 -20.72 17.19 6.65
N GLY A 406 -20.15 16.73 7.77
CA GLY A 406 -19.82 17.57 8.93
C GLY A 406 -18.99 16.92 10.04
N GLY A 407 -18.82 15.59 10.03
CA GLY A 407 -18.04 14.84 11.02
C GLY A 407 -16.95 13.97 10.40
N TYR A 408 -16.37 13.14 11.26
CA TYR A 408 -15.26 12.23 10.98
C TYR A 408 -15.65 10.80 11.34
N LEU A 409 -15.13 9.85 10.58
CA LEU A 409 -15.34 8.45 10.84
C LEU A 409 -14.00 7.76 11.00
N ASP A 410 -13.71 7.30 12.21
CA ASP A 410 -12.46 6.64 12.52
C ASP A 410 -12.66 5.16 12.74
N ARG A 411 -11.61 4.41 12.42
CA ARG A 411 -11.42 3.04 12.88
C ARG A 411 -10.20 3.04 13.78
N GLU A 412 -10.42 3.15 15.10
CA GLU A 412 -9.36 3.18 16.11
C GLU A 412 -8.61 1.83 16.12
N TYR A 413 -7.27 1.71 16.09
CA TYR A 413 -6.10 2.30 16.78
C TYR A 413 -5.67 1.60 18.08
N ALA A 414 -4.36 1.39 18.17
CA ALA A 414 -3.72 0.19 18.70
C ALA A 414 -3.12 0.34 20.11
N ALA A 415 -3.32 -0.67 20.95
CA ALA A 415 -2.35 -1.27 21.89
C ALA A 415 -3.08 -2.33 22.73
N GLY A 416 -3.15 -3.57 22.22
CA GLY A 416 -3.80 -4.69 22.94
C GLY A 416 -5.03 -5.26 22.23
N THR A 417 -4.74 -5.96 21.13
CA THR A 417 -5.41 -7.16 20.58
C THR A 417 -6.92 -7.22 20.30
N LYS A 418 -7.73 -6.18 20.48
CA LYS A 418 -9.11 -6.13 19.94
C LYS A 418 -9.40 -4.74 19.35
N ARG A 419 -9.98 -4.70 18.14
CA ARG A 419 -10.22 -3.50 17.30
C ARG A 419 -11.68 -3.01 17.38
N LEU A 420 -11.92 -1.74 17.69
CA LEU A 420 -13.25 -1.13 17.55
C LEU A 420 -13.56 -1.01 16.05
N ASP A 421 -14.76 -1.39 15.64
CA ASP A 421 -15.08 -1.34 14.23
C ASP A 421 -15.32 0.07 13.72
N VAL A 422 -16.10 0.89 14.42
CA VAL A 422 -16.40 2.27 13.99
C VAL A 422 -16.47 3.23 15.18
N LEU A 423 -15.82 4.37 15.06
CA LEU A 423 -15.98 5.54 15.94
C LEU A 423 -16.43 6.73 15.10
N VAL A 424 -17.62 7.24 15.35
CA VAL A 424 -18.09 8.50 14.75
C VAL A 424 -17.68 9.65 15.66
N ARG A 425 -17.01 10.65 15.11
CA ARG A 425 -16.70 11.91 15.79
C ARG A 425 -17.42 13.05 15.11
N TRP A 426 -18.27 13.76 15.84
CA TRP A 426 -19.06 14.87 15.30
C TRP A 426 -18.78 16.17 16.05
N PRO A 427 -18.20 17.18 15.38
CA PRO A 427 -17.98 18.48 15.99
C PRO A 427 -19.32 19.22 16.13
N TYR A 428 -19.59 19.77 17.31
CA TYR A 428 -20.77 20.61 17.57
C TYR A 428 -20.42 21.79 18.47
N THR A 429 -21.27 22.81 18.48
CA THR A 429 -21.08 23.98 19.34
C THR A 429 -21.92 23.81 20.59
N GLY A 430 -21.29 23.84 21.76
CA GLY A 430 -21.97 23.74 23.04
C GLY A 430 -22.78 25.00 23.37
N PRO A 431 -23.63 24.94 24.42
CA PRO A 431 -24.49 26.06 24.81
C PRO A 431 -23.73 27.35 25.13
N GLY A 432 -22.47 27.26 25.53
CA GLY A 432 -21.60 28.41 25.84
C GLY A 432 -20.75 28.90 24.66
N GLY A 433 -20.94 28.36 23.44
CA GLY A 433 -20.16 28.70 22.26
C GLY A 433 -18.85 27.93 22.12
N GLU A 434 -18.54 27.02 23.06
CA GLU A 434 -17.37 26.16 22.99
C GLU A 434 -17.52 25.08 21.91
N ARG A 435 -16.43 24.75 21.20
CA ARG A 435 -16.43 23.63 20.26
C ARG A 435 -16.23 22.32 21.01
N LEU A 436 -17.22 21.44 20.93
CA LEU A 436 -17.21 20.11 21.53
C LEU A 436 -17.18 19.04 20.45
N MET A 437 -16.81 17.83 20.85
CA MET A 437 -16.77 16.66 19.97
C MET A 437 -17.67 15.57 20.57
N GLN A 438 -18.77 15.25 19.88
CA GLN A 438 -19.57 14.06 20.18
C GLN A 438 -18.83 12.83 19.64
N ARG A 439 -18.89 11.73 20.39
CA ARG A 439 -18.22 10.47 20.06
C ARG A 439 -19.20 9.32 20.22
N GLU A 440 -19.41 8.56 19.16
CA GLU A 440 -20.30 7.39 19.16
C GLU A 440 -19.53 6.15 18.72
N ALA A 441 -19.50 5.12 19.57
CA ALA A 441 -18.82 3.87 19.28
C ALA A 441 -19.79 2.81 18.75
N MET A 442 -19.37 2.10 17.72
CA MET A 442 -20.14 1.02 17.11
C MET A 442 -19.27 -0.21 16.80
N GLU A 443 -19.80 -1.37 17.15
CA GLU A 443 -19.20 -2.69 16.91
C GLU A 443 -20.05 -3.46 15.90
N LEU A 444 -19.40 -4.18 14.97
CA LEU A 444 -20.08 -4.93 13.91
C LEU A 444 -19.84 -6.43 14.07
N LYS A 445 -20.89 -7.23 13.94
CA LYS A 445 -20.82 -8.69 13.90
C LYS A 445 -21.63 -9.25 12.74
N VAL A 446 -21.17 -10.36 12.18
CA VAL A 446 -21.88 -11.09 11.13
C VAL A 446 -22.24 -12.47 11.68
N TRP A 447 -23.54 -12.74 11.78
CA TRP A 447 -24.04 -14.05 12.19
C TRP A 447 -24.12 -14.98 10.98
N ARG A 448 -23.19 -15.94 10.92
CA ARG A 448 -23.04 -16.89 9.81
C ARG A 448 -23.77 -18.21 10.10
N ALA A 449 -24.08 -18.96 9.05
CA ALA A 449 -24.65 -20.30 9.16
C ALA A 449 -23.75 -21.22 10.01
N GLY A 450 -24.36 -21.97 10.93
CA GLY A 450 -23.65 -22.90 11.82
C GLY A 450 -22.78 -22.25 12.90
N LYS A 451 -22.91 -20.94 13.14
CA LYS A 451 -22.27 -20.22 14.26
C LYS A 451 -23.32 -19.82 15.29
N ASP A 452 -22.88 -19.71 16.55
CA ASP A 452 -23.70 -19.19 17.64
C ASP A 452 -23.99 -17.69 17.46
N ASP A 453 -25.04 -17.19 18.13
CA ASP A 453 -25.37 -15.77 18.12
C ASP A 453 -24.19 -14.94 18.65
N PRO A 454 -23.61 -14.02 17.85
CA PRO A 454 -22.44 -13.25 18.26
C PRO A 454 -22.76 -12.16 19.30
N LEU A 455 -24.01 -12.03 19.77
CA LEU A 455 -24.44 -11.02 20.74
C LEU A 455 -23.52 -10.92 21.96
N THR A 456 -23.27 -12.02 22.67
CA THR A 456 -22.45 -12.01 23.90
C THR A 456 -21.01 -11.58 23.61
N GLU A 457 -20.44 -12.06 22.50
CA GLU A 457 -19.08 -11.71 22.09
C GLU A 457 -18.99 -10.22 21.69
N GLY A 458 -19.97 -9.73 20.93
CA GLY A 458 -20.07 -8.34 20.50
C GLY A 458 -20.22 -7.38 21.67
N LEU A 459 -21.09 -7.69 22.64
CA LEU A 459 -21.27 -6.87 23.84
C LEU A 459 -19.99 -6.80 24.68
N ALA A 460 -19.29 -7.92 24.87
CA ALA A 460 -18.03 -7.95 25.61
C ALA A 460 -16.91 -7.14 24.92
N GLN A 461 -16.88 -7.15 23.58
CA GLN A 461 -15.91 -6.35 22.81
C GLN A 461 -16.24 -4.86 22.87
N LEU A 462 -17.50 -4.50 22.63
CA LEU A 462 -17.97 -3.12 22.73
C LEU A 462 -17.71 -2.53 24.13
N ASP A 463 -17.97 -3.30 25.19
CA ASP A 463 -17.73 -2.87 26.57
C ASP A 463 -16.27 -2.44 26.81
N GLY A 464 -15.32 -3.21 26.28
CA GLY A 464 -13.90 -2.90 26.38
C GLY A 464 -13.53 -1.59 25.66
N TYR A 465 -14.21 -1.23 24.58
CA TYR A 465 -13.99 0.06 23.91
C TYR A 465 -14.67 1.21 24.62
N LEU A 466 -15.91 1.01 25.08
CA LEU A 466 -16.62 2.03 25.85
C LEU A 466 -15.84 2.43 27.11
N ASP A 467 -15.21 1.46 27.77
CA ASP A 467 -14.32 1.71 28.90
C ASP A 467 -13.13 2.61 28.51
N ARG A 468 -12.39 2.21 27.46
CA ARG A 468 -11.21 2.95 26.98
C ARG A 468 -11.53 4.37 26.52
N LEU A 469 -12.66 4.54 25.84
CA LEU A 469 -13.11 5.83 25.32
C LEU A 469 -13.85 6.68 26.35
N SER A 470 -14.09 6.14 27.56
CA SER A 470 -14.91 6.75 28.60
C SER A 470 -16.32 7.11 28.10
N LEU A 471 -16.93 6.19 27.33
CA LEU A 471 -18.28 6.29 26.80
C LEU A 471 -19.23 5.43 27.63
N THR A 472 -20.47 5.89 27.78
CA THR A 472 -21.52 5.21 28.55
C THR A 472 -22.53 4.47 27.68
N THR A 473 -22.52 4.76 26.37
CA THR A 473 -23.44 4.22 25.37
C THR A 473 -22.67 3.80 24.12
N GLY A 474 -23.21 2.82 23.41
CA GLY A 474 -22.67 2.37 22.12
C GLY A 474 -23.69 1.56 21.33
N VAL A 475 -23.34 1.21 20.10
CA VAL A 475 -24.20 0.45 19.19
C VAL A 475 -23.55 -0.86 18.79
N LEU A 476 -24.28 -1.96 18.88
CA LEU A 476 -23.85 -3.26 18.34
C LEU A 476 -24.72 -3.60 17.13
N VAL A 477 -24.11 -3.70 15.95
CA VAL A 477 -24.81 -4.10 14.72
C VAL A 477 -24.52 -5.56 14.41
N ILE A 478 -25.56 -6.40 14.39
CA ILE A 478 -25.47 -7.81 14.04
C ILE A 478 -26.15 -8.04 12.69
N PHE A 479 -25.37 -8.40 11.69
CA PHE A 479 -25.86 -8.77 10.36
C PHE A 479 -26.20 -10.26 10.30
N ASP A 480 -27.48 -10.61 10.16
CA ASP A 480 -27.92 -12.00 10.06
C ASP A 480 -27.82 -12.52 8.61
N ARG A 481 -26.84 -13.38 8.36
CA ARG A 481 -26.59 -14.01 7.06
C ARG A 481 -26.96 -15.48 7.02
N ARG A 482 -27.66 -15.98 8.03
CA ARG A 482 -28.10 -17.38 8.05
C ARG A 482 -29.17 -17.62 6.98
N PRO A 483 -29.23 -18.82 6.38
CA PRO A 483 -30.32 -19.20 5.48
C PRO A 483 -31.71 -19.05 6.12
N GLU A 484 -31.78 -19.24 7.44
CA GLU A 484 -33.01 -19.16 8.24
C GLU A 484 -33.33 -17.74 8.73
N ALA A 485 -32.52 -16.74 8.33
CA ALA A 485 -32.74 -15.35 8.71
C ALA A 485 -34.09 -14.83 8.18
N PRO A 486 -34.71 -13.85 8.87
CA PRO A 486 -35.95 -13.24 8.40
C PRO A 486 -35.87 -12.71 6.96
N PRO A 487 -37.01 -12.71 6.23
CA PRO A 487 -37.10 -12.05 4.93
C PRO A 487 -36.60 -10.61 4.98
N TRP A 488 -35.98 -10.13 3.90
CA TRP A 488 -35.32 -8.81 3.84
C TRP A 488 -36.19 -7.66 4.35
N ASN A 489 -37.47 -7.65 4.00
CA ASN A 489 -38.43 -6.62 4.43
C ASN A 489 -38.74 -6.61 5.94
N GLN A 490 -38.36 -7.65 6.68
CA GLN A 490 -38.58 -7.78 8.13
C GLN A 490 -37.29 -7.61 8.96
N ARG A 491 -36.14 -7.40 8.31
CA ARG A 491 -34.84 -7.22 8.99
C ARG A 491 -34.69 -5.84 9.62
N GLY A 492 -33.80 -5.65 10.59
CA GLY A 492 -33.57 -4.35 11.24
C GLY A 492 -34.47 -4.14 12.46
N ALA A 493 -34.33 -5.02 13.46
CA ALA A 493 -34.94 -4.85 14.77
C ALA A 493 -33.95 -4.17 15.73
N PHE A 494 -34.47 -3.30 16.60
CA PHE A 494 -33.71 -2.65 17.67
C PHE A 494 -34.03 -3.30 19.01
N GLU A 495 -33.00 -3.62 19.78
CA GLU A 495 -33.08 -4.18 21.12
C GLU A 495 -32.19 -3.35 22.05
N GLU A 496 -32.61 -3.13 23.29
CA GLU A 496 -31.73 -2.57 24.33
C GLU A 496 -31.05 -3.72 25.08
N ALA A 497 -29.73 -3.62 25.24
CA ALA A 497 -28.92 -4.59 25.93
C ALA A 497 -27.98 -3.92 26.94
N THR A 498 -27.47 -4.71 27.88
CA THR A 498 -26.52 -4.25 28.88
C THR A 498 -25.20 -4.99 28.72
N THR A 499 -24.09 -4.24 28.70
CA THR A 499 -22.75 -4.84 28.63
C THR A 499 -22.38 -5.55 29.95
N PRO A 500 -21.31 -6.39 29.97
CA PRO A 500 -20.84 -7.01 31.21
C PRO A 500 -20.53 -6.03 32.34
N SER A 501 -20.08 -4.81 32.04
CA SER A 501 -19.83 -3.75 33.02
C SER A 501 -21.05 -2.86 33.33
N GLY A 502 -22.24 -3.17 32.80
CA GLY A 502 -23.48 -2.45 33.13
C GLY A 502 -23.80 -1.24 32.25
N ARG A 503 -23.12 -1.04 31.10
CA ARG A 503 -23.39 0.08 30.18
C ARG A 503 -24.58 -0.25 29.27
N GLN A 504 -25.37 0.77 28.92
CA GLN A 504 -26.52 0.63 28.02
C GLN A 504 -26.04 0.62 26.57
N VAL A 505 -26.52 -0.32 25.77
CA VAL A 505 -26.14 -0.49 24.36
C VAL A 505 -27.38 -0.78 23.54
N THR A 506 -27.52 -0.05 22.43
CA THR A 506 -28.52 -0.36 21.42
C THR A 506 -27.98 -1.44 20.48
N VAL A 507 -28.72 -2.54 20.35
CA VAL A 507 -28.42 -3.65 19.44
C VAL A 507 -29.31 -3.53 18.21
N LEU A 508 -28.70 -3.44 17.04
CA LEU A 508 -29.38 -3.47 15.75
C LEU A 508 -29.17 -4.84 15.10
N ARG A 509 -30.25 -5.61 14.90
CA ARG A 509 -30.23 -6.88 14.16
C ARG A 509 -30.65 -6.64 12.71
N ALA A 510 -29.67 -6.50 11.83
CA ALA A 510 -29.82 -6.16 10.41
C ALA A 510 -29.78 -7.37 9.48
#